data_AF-A0A7N0UQ34-F1
#
_entry.id   AF-A0A7N0UQ34-F1
#
_cell.length_a   1.000
_cell.length_b   1.000
_cell.length_c   1.000
_cell.angle_alpha   90.00
_cell.angle_beta   90.00
_cell.angle_gamma   90.00
#
_symmetry.space_group_name_H-M   'P 1'
#
loop_
_entity.id
_entity.type
_entity.pdbx_description
1 polymer ?
#
loop_
_entity_poly.entity_id
_entity_poly.type
_entity_poly.pdbx_seq_one_letter_code
_entity_poly.pdbx_strand_id
1 'polypeptide(L)'
;MAALKAVLASQVPNLDQVTEVASPIGQGFELANKQQQQLPRKPKFLVIGHRGNGMNKLQSPDPRMSAIKENSILSFNAASRFPLDYIEFDVQVTKDGCPVIFHDDFIIARHNGNVVEKRITELCLAEFLEYGPQRDCEKSGKSLLRRSKDGNLMEWNVKADDAFCTLQETFQLVPPALGFNIELKFDDYIAYPQQHLLRALNSVLQVVFEYAQDRRIIFSSFHPDAAQLVRQLQNTYPVYFLTNGGSEIYEDVRRNSLEEALKLSLECGLQGIVSEAKAVFRNPMLVQKIKDSNLSLLTYGSLNNVKEAVYMQHVMGVDGVIVDFVEEICEAVCDLISHSSICDEGLAQCTGRLAGTRPQFSEKEIAFLFRLIPELIQL
;
A
#
# COMPACT_ATOMS: atom_id res chain seq x y z
N MET A 1 -2.54 62.72 -22.97
CA MET A 1 -2.48 62.92 -24.43
C MET A 1 -1.53 61.88 -25.00
N ALA A 2 -2.01 61.13 -26.03
CA ALA A 2 -1.31 60.49 -27.16
C ALA A 2 0.04 59.77 -26.93
N ALA A 3 0.39 58.66 -27.59
CA ALA A 3 -0.24 57.70 -28.48
C ALA A 3 0.81 56.60 -28.75
N LEU A 4 0.36 55.43 -29.20
CA LEU A 4 1.18 54.31 -29.70
C LEU A 4 2.22 54.73 -30.77
N LYS A 5 3.33 53.98 -30.87
CA LYS A 5 3.84 53.40 -32.14
C LYS A 5 5.00 52.38 -31.95
N ALA A 6 4.71 51.13 -32.32
CA ALA A 6 5.41 50.25 -33.27
C ALA A 6 6.65 50.82 -34.01
N VAL A 7 7.69 50.11 -34.50
CA VAL A 7 7.94 48.68 -34.80
C VAL A 7 9.40 48.54 -35.36
N LEU A 8 9.99 47.35 -35.21
CA LEU A 8 11.11 46.66 -35.92
C LEU A 8 12.42 47.37 -36.35
N ALA A 9 13.53 46.62 -36.19
CA ALA A 9 14.34 45.97 -37.24
C ALA A 9 15.82 45.93 -36.76
N SER A 10 16.32 44.76 -36.35
CA SER A 10 17.09 43.80 -37.16
C SER A 10 18.61 44.02 -37.09
N GLN A 11 19.33 42.90 -37.20
CA GLN A 11 20.76 42.74 -37.53
C GLN A 11 21.73 42.37 -36.38
N VAL A 12 22.16 41.11 -36.45
CA VAL A 12 23.26 40.41 -35.76
C VAL A 12 24.55 40.62 -36.60
N PRO A 13 25.75 40.79 -36.02
CA PRO A 13 26.72 39.68 -35.80
C PRO A 13 27.50 39.80 -34.46
N ASN A 14 27.69 38.72 -33.68
CA ASN A 14 28.75 37.70 -33.78
C ASN A 14 30.18 38.29 -33.68
N LEU A 15 30.90 38.04 -32.58
CA LEU A 15 32.14 37.25 -32.54
C LEU A 15 32.87 37.36 -31.19
N ASP A 16 33.33 36.20 -30.75
CA ASP A 16 34.25 35.93 -29.65
C ASP A 16 35.50 36.80 -29.66
N GLN A 17 35.90 37.33 -28.51
CA GLN A 17 37.31 37.42 -28.12
C GLN A 17 37.45 37.27 -26.60
N VAL A 18 38.00 36.12 -26.22
CA VAL A 18 38.54 35.81 -24.91
C VAL A 18 39.75 36.72 -24.66
N THR A 19 39.82 37.36 -23.49
CA THR A 19 41.08 37.83 -22.92
C THR A 19 41.17 37.33 -21.48
N GLU A 20 42.05 36.35 -21.29
CA GLU A 20 42.53 35.92 -19.97
C GLU A 20 43.27 37.08 -19.29
N VAL A 21 42.87 37.41 -18.06
CA VAL A 21 43.75 38.13 -17.14
C VAL A 21 43.69 37.42 -15.79
N ALA A 22 44.90 37.17 -15.28
CA ALA A 22 45.26 36.33 -14.17
C ALA A 22 44.60 36.66 -12.82
N SER A 23 44.40 35.60 -12.03
CA SER A 23 43.95 35.59 -10.64
C SER A 23 44.90 36.28 -9.66
N PRO A 24 44.41 36.61 -8.46
CA PRO A 24 45.09 36.12 -7.27
C PRO A 24 44.17 35.34 -6.33
N ILE A 25 44.62 34.12 -6.07
CA ILE A 25 44.45 33.24 -4.91
C ILE A 25 43.68 33.84 -3.73
N GLY A 26 42.50 33.28 -3.48
CA GLY A 26 41.73 33.37 -2.23
C GLY A 26 41.07 32.01 -1.98
N GLN A 27 41.29 31.46 -0.79
CA GLN A 27 41.11 30.05 -0.44
C GLN A 27 39.65 29.56 -0.47
N GLY A 28 39.41 28.52 -1.29
CA GLY A 28 38.74 27.27 -0.94
C GLY A 28 37.35 27.31 -0.31
N PHE A 29 36.32 27.06 -1.12
CA PHE A 29 35.18 26.19 -0.81
C PHE A 29 34.52 25.79 -2.15
N GLU A 30 35.02 24.73 -2.80
CA GLU A 30 34.35 24.10 -3.94
C GLU A 30 33.26 23.15 -3.43
N LEU A 31 32.02 23.63 -3.37
CA LEU A 31 30.85 22.76 -3.44
C LEU A 31 30.70 22.35 -4.91
N ALA A 32 31.29 21.21 -5.25
CA ALA A 32 31.11 20.58 -6.55
C ALA A 32 29.62 20.30 -6.78
N ASN A 33 29.00 21.10 -7.66
CA ASN A 33 27.70 20.86 -8.25
C ASN A 33 27.77 19.57 -9.09
N LYS A 34 27.58 18.41 -8.44
CA LYS A 34 27.21 17.17 -9.13
C LYS A 34 25.69 17.15 -9.30
N GLN A 35 25.17 18.03 -10.16
CA GLN A 35 23.88 17.73 -10.81
C GLN A 35 24.18 16.69 -11.90
N GLN A 36 24.30 15.42 -11.49
CA GLN A 36 23.99 14.34 -12.40
C GLN A 36 22.51 14.52 -12.74
N GLN A 37 22.24 14.95 -13.98
CA GLN A 37 20.92 14.83 -14.59
C GLN A 37 20.58 13.34 -14.61
N GLN A 38 19.97 12.85 -13.53
CA GLN A 38 19.36 11.54 -13.51
C GLN A 38 18.23 11.60 -14.53
N LEU A 39 18.35 10.83 -15.60
CA LEU A 39 17.21 10.48 -16.45
C LEU A 39 16.05 10.06 -15.54
N PRO A 40 14.80 10.50 -15.82
CA PRO A 40 13.66 10.17 -14.97
C PRO A 40 13.56 8.66 -14.84
N ARG A 41 13.89 8.15 -13.65
CA ARG A 41 13.86 6.73 -13.36
C ARG A 41 12.40 6.30 -13.42
N LYS A 42 12.08 5.38 -14.33
CA LYS A 42 10.72 4.82 -14.44
C LYS A 42 10.28 4.36 -13.04
N PRO A 43 9.09 4.74 -12.56
CA PRO A 43 8.65 4.37 -11.22
C PRO A 43 8.63 2.84 -11.10
N LYS A 44 9.18 2.33 -9.99
CA LYS A 44 9.21 0.90 -9.67
C LYS A 44 7.77 0.42 -9.42
N PHE A 45 7.41 -0.73 -9.99
CA PHE A 45 6.16 -1.41 -9.64
C PHE A 45 6.29 -2.05 -8.25
N LEU A 46 5.45 -1.62 -7.30
CA LEU A 46 5.56 -2.00 -5.90
C LEU A 46 4.89 -3.35 -5.62
N VAL A 47 5.52 -4.16 -4.79
CA VAL A 47 4.90 -5.34 -4.18
C VAL A 47 4.79 -5.11 -2.69
N ILE A 48 3.59 -5.27 -2.15
CA ILE A 48 3.27 -5.02 -0.75
C ILE A 48 2.67 -6.28 -0.12
N GLY A 49 3.22 -6.74 1.00
CA GLY A 49 2.69 -7.90 1.71
C GLY A 49 1.47 -7.54 2.56
N HIS A 50 0.30 -8.10 2.25
CA HIS A 50 -0.96 -7.87 2.96
C HIS A 50 -0.89 -8.46 4.38
N ARG A 51 -1.13 -7.65 5.42
CA ARG A 51 -1.00 -8.05 6.83
C ARG A 51 0.30 -8.79 7.15
N GLY A 52 1.38 -8.41 6.47
CA GLY A 52 2.65 -9.14 6.44
C GLY A 52 2.72 -10.18 5.32
N ASN A 53 2.80 -11.46 5.66
CA ASN A 53 2.94 -12.57 4.73
C ASN A 53 1.58 -13.17 4.29
N GLY A 54 0.57 -12.31 4.16
CA GLY A 54 -0.78 -12.62 3.70
C GLY A 54 -1.82 -12.78 4.80
N MET A 55 -3.08 -12.53 4.44
CA MET A 55 -4.21 -12.73 5.35
C MET A 55 -4.49 -14.21 5.60
N ASN A 56 -5.18 -14.47 6.71
CA ASN A 56 -5.68 -15.77 7.08
C ASN A 56 -7.11 -15.97 6.59
N LYS A 57 -7.35 -17.10 5.93
CA LYS A 57 -8.68 -17.56 5.51
C LYS A 57 -8.83 -19.02 5.88
N LEU A 58 -9.39 -19.27 7.08
CA LEU A 58 -9.36 -20.59 7.74
C LEU A 58 -10.11 -21.69 6.99
N GLN A 59 -11.11 -21.34 6.19
CA GLN A 59 -11.84 -22.28 5.35
C GLN A 59 -11.21 -22.48 3.96
N SER A 60 -10.11 -21.77 3.66
CA SER A 60 -9.40 -21.94 2.40
C SER A 60 -8.72 -23.32 2.36
N PRO A 61 -8.80 -24.05 1.23
CA PRO A 61 -8.02 -25.27 1.06
C PRO A 61 -6.52 -24.99 0.86
N ASP A 62 -6.16 -23.74 0.54
CA ASP A 62 -4.76 -23.35 0.34
C ASP A 62 -4.05 -23.23 1.70
N PRO A 63 -3.03 -24.07 1.99
CA PRO A 63 -2.35 -24.07 3.28
C PRO A 63 -1.57 -22.79 3.57
N ARG A 64 -1.32 -21.93 2.58
CA ARG A 64 -0.67 -20.63 2.77
C ARG A 64 -1.57 -19.67 3.55
N MET A 65 -2.88 -19.77 3.36
CA MET A 65 -3.90 -18.94 4.03
C MET A 65 -4.09 -19.26 5.52
N SER A 66 -3.34 -20.20 6.08
CA SER A 66 -3.31 -20.49 7.53
C SER A 66 -1.90 -20.85 8.00
N ALA A 67 -0.88 -20.43 7.25
CA ALA A 67 0.51 -20.76 7.57
C ALA A 67 1.05 -19.95 8.75
N ILE A 68 0.88 -18.63 8.72
CA ILE A 68 1.40 -17.71 9.74
C ILE A 68 0.27 -16.78 10.18
N LYS A 69 0.18 -16.43 11.46
CA LYS A 69 -0.82 -15.47 11.95
C LYS A 69 -0.65 -14.12 11.25
N GLU A 70 -1.68 -13.66 10.55
CA GLU A 70 -1.69 -12.31 9.94
C GLU A 70 -1.47 -11.22 11.00
N ASN A 71 -0.99 -10.03 10.60
CA ASN A 71 -0.89 -8.88 11.50
C ASN A 71 -0.03 -9.14 12.76
N SER A 72 1.06 -9.90 12.58
CA SER A 72 2.01 -10.26 13.64
C SER A 72 3.46 -9.94 13.26
N ILE A 73 4.33 -9.74 14.26
CA ILE A 73 5.77 -9.54 14.05
C ILE A 73 6.37 -10.72 13.29
N LEU A 74 5.96 -11.94 13.62
CA LEU A 74 6.36 -13.14 12.89
C LEU A 74 6.01 -13.08 11.40
N SER A 75 4.79 -12.67 11.06
CA SER A 75 4.34 -12.51 9.67
C SER A 75 5.14 -11.42 8.93
N PHE A 76 5.36 -10.27 9.58
CA PHE A 76 6.15 -9.18 9.02
C PHE A 76 7.59 -9.58 8.73
N ASN A 77 8.23 -10.28 9.66
CA ASN A 77 9.60 -10.75 9.50
C ASN A 77 9.71 -11.90 8.50
N ALA A 78 8.70 -12.76 8.38
CA ALA A 78 8.64 -13.76 7.32
C ALA A 78 8.56 -13.11 5.93
N ALA A 79 7.68 -12.10 5.77
CA ALA A 79 7.55 -11.36 4.52
C ALA A 79 8.87 -10.65 4.15
N SER A 80 9.57 -10.05 5.13
CA SER A 80 10.83 -9.30 4.90
C SER A 80 11.98 -10.10 4.24
N ARG A 81 11.83 -11.42 4.14
CA ARG A 81 12.79 -12.32 3.47
C ARG A 81 12.67 -12.29 1.93
N PHE A 82 11.57 -11.75 1.42
CA PHE A 82 11.29 -11.60 -0.01
C PHE A 82 11.54 -10.15 -0.47
N PRO A 83 11.80 -9.91 -1.77
CA PRO A 83 12.14 -8.58 -2.30
C PRO A 83 10.93 -7.63 -2.45
N LEU A 84 10.11 -7.51 -1.40
CA LEU A 84 8.95 -6.62 -1.35
C LEU A 84 9.31 -5.22 -0.82
N ASP A 85 8.49 -4.23 -1.18
CA ASP A 85 8.76 -2.83 -0.89
C ASP A 85 8.20 -2.38 0.46
N TYR A 86 6.98 -2.85 0.77
CA TYR A 86 6.25 -2.51 1.98
C TYR A 86 5.53 -3.74 2.54
N ILE A 87 5.26 -3.77 3.83
CA ILE A 87 4.16 -4.56 4.38
C ILE A 87 2.99 -3.64 4.69
N GLU A 88 1.79 -4.13 4.42
CA GLU A 88 0.55 -3.52 4.87
C GLU A 88 0.11 -4.18 6.19
N PHE A 89 -0.50 -3.40 7.07
CA PHE A 89 -1.17 -3.91 8.26
C PHE A 89 -2.20 -2.91 8.81
N ASP A 90 -3.15 -3.44 9.57
CA ASP A 90 -4.26 -2.70 10.17
C ASP A 90 -3.90 -2.18 11.56
N VAL A 91 -4.16 -0.88 11.78
CA VAL A 91 -4.02 -0.24 13.08
C VAL A 91 -5.39 0.21 13.59
N GLN A 92 -5.72 -0.23 14.80
CA GLN A 92 -6.82 0.26 15.61
C GLN A 92 -6.28 0.87 16.91
N VAL A 93 -7.05 1.74 17.56
CA VAL A 93 -6.65 2.37 18.83
C VAL A 93 -7.54 1.88 19.95
N THR A 94 -6.92 1.30 20.98
CA THR A 94 -7.57 0.83 22.21
C THR A 94 -8.15 1.98 23.03
N LYS A 95 -9.03 1.67 23.98
CA LYS A 95 -9.74 2.64 24.84
C LYS A 95 -8.79 3.55 25.62
N ASP A 96 -7.64 3.03 26.04
CA ASP A 96 -6.58 3.74 26.75
C ASP A 96 -5.57 4.42 25.80
N GLY A 97 -5.87 4.49 24.50
CA GLY A 97 -5.12 5.29 23.52
C GLY A 97 -3.90 4.59 22.94
N CYS A 98 -3.77 3.26 23.07
CA CYS A 98 -2.64 2.53 22.51
C CYS A 98 -2.96 2.00 21.10
N PRO A 99 -2.16 2.34 20.06
CA PRO A 99 -2.28 1.75 18.73
C PRO A 99 -1.86 0.28 18.71
N VAL A 100 -2.78 -0.60 18.30
CA VAL A 100 -2.60 -2.05 18.22
C VAL A 100 -2.78 -2.55 16.80
N ILE A 101 -2.13 -3.67 16.48
CA ILE A 101 -2.18 -4.28 15.14
C ILE A 101 -3.26 -5.35 15.10
N PHE A 102 -4.39 -5.06 14.45
CA PHE A 102 -5.50 -6.00 14.34
C PHE A 102 -6.52 -5.58 13.27
N HIS A 103 -6.96 -6.53 12.44
CA HIS A 103 -7.88 -6.26 11.33
C HIS A 103 -9.36 -6.20 11.77
N ASP A 104 -9.92 -7.25 12.37
CA ASP A 104 -11.38 -7.30 12.55
C ASP A 104 -11.82 -6.27 13.63
N ASP A 105 -13.02 -5.66 13.53
CA ASP A 105 -13.49 -4.69 14.53
C ASP A 105 -13.71 -5.30 15.93
N PHE A 106 -13.94 -6.62 15.94
CA PHE A 106 -14.18 -7.42 17.12
C PHE A 106 -13.14 -8.53 17.25
N ILE A 107 -12.60 -8.69 18.45
CA ILE A 107 -11.82 -9.87 18.82
C ILE A 107 -12.74 -10.88 19.51
N ILE A 108 -12.72 -12.11 18.99
CA ILE A 108 -13.55 -13.21 19.49
C ILE A 108 -12.62 -14.26 20.06
N ALA A 109 -12.92 -14.75 21.26
CA ALA A 109 -12.19 -15.84 21.85
C ALA A 109 -13.07 -16.74 22.72
N ARG A 110 -12.61 -17.97 22.91
CA ARG A 110 -13.13 -18.89 23.92
C ARG A 110 -12.30 -18.75 25.19
N HIS A 111 -12.96 -18.44 26.30
CA HIS A 111 -12.34 -18.34 27.62
C HIS A 111 -13.23 -19.04 28.65
N ASN A 112 -12.67 -20.02 29.36
CA ASN A 112 -13.39 -20.84 30.36
C ASN A 112 -14.71 -21.43 29.83
N GLY A 113 -14.70 -21.92 28.58
CA GLY A 113 -15.86 -22.52 27.91
C GLY A 113 -16.84 -21.51 27.29
N ASN A 114 -16.74 -20.23 27.63
CA ASN A 114 -17.63 -19.19 27.09
C ASN A 114 -16.99 -18.48 25.90
N VAL A 115 -17.82 -18.10 24.92
CA VAL A 115 -17.42 -17.21 23.84
C VAL A 115 -17.51 -15.77 24.33
N VAL A 116 -16.42 -15.04 24.20
CA VAL A 116 -16.32 -13.61 24.48
C VAL A 116 -16.03 -12.90 23.17
N GLU A 117 -16.84 -11.89 22.87
CA GLU A 117 -16.71 -11.01 21.71
C GLU A 117 -16.62 -9.59 22.24
N LYS A 118 -15.53 -8.89 21.94
CA LYS A 118 -15.30 -7.51 22.38
C LYS A 118 -14.78 -6.69 21.21
N ARG A 119 -15.23 -5.44 21.13
CA ARG A 119 -14.73 -4.47 20.16
C ARG A 119 -13.33 -4.03 20.55
N ILE A 120 -12.42 -3.89 19.58
CA ILE A 120 -11.03 -3.49 19.85
C ILE A 120 -10.95 -2.13 20.56
N THR A 121 -11.74 -1.17 20.11
CA THR A 121 -11.77 0.21 20.67
C THR A 121 -12.37 0.30 22.07
N GLU A 122 -12.94 -0.78 22.61
CA GLU A 122 -13.47 -0.86 23.98
C GLU A 122 -12.50 -1.51 24.97
N LEU A 123 -11.46 -2.19 24.47
CA LEU A 123 -10.43 -2.83 25.27
C LEU A 123 -9.36 -1.83 25.69
N CYS A 124 -8.81 -1.99 26.89
CA CYS A 124 -7.48 -1.44 27.20
C CYS A 124 -6.37 -2.32 26.59
N LEU A 125 -5.17 -1.77 26.39
CA LEU A 125 -4.03 -2.53 25.83
C LEU A 125 -3.76 -3.83 26.60
N ALA A 126 -3.77 -3.77 27.93
CA ALA A 126 -3.55 -4.94 28.77
C ALA A 126 -4.58 -6.05 28.51
N GLU A 127 -5.85 -5.71 28.32
CA GLU A 127 -6.90 -6.69 28.02
C GLU A 127 -6.75 -7.29 26.63
N PHE A 128 -6.34 -6.48 25.64
CA PHE A 128 -6.10 -6.93 24.26
C PHE A 128 -4.96 -7.96 24.19
N LEU A 129 -3.88 -7.74 24.94
CA LEU A 129 -2.72 -8.64 24.95
C LEU A 129 -2.97 -10.00 25.63
N GLU A 130 -4.07 -10.16 26.38
CA GLU A 130 -4.48 -11.46 26.95
C GLU A 130 -5.04 -12.44 25.91
N TYR A 131 -5.28 -12.00 24.68
CA TYR A 131 -5.82 -12.83 23.61
C TYR A 131 -4.70 -13.50 22.80
N GLY A 132 -4.95 -14.74 22.36
CA GLY A 132 -3.97 -15.48 21.56
C GLY A 132 -2.75 -15.97 22.36
N PRO A 133 -1.70 -16.44 21.67
CA PRO A 133 -0.46 -16.87 22.31
C PRO A 133 0.13 -15.77 23.20
N GLN A 134 0.67 -16.17 24.36
CA GLN A 134 1.29 -15.26 25.31
C GLN A 134 2.81 -15.32 25.16
N ARG A 135 3.47 -14.18 25.33
CA ARG A 135 4.95 -14.09 25.28
C ARG A 135 5.61 -14.77 26.47
N ASP A 136 4.92 -14.75 27.60
CA ASP A 136 5.29 -15.46 28.81
C ASP A 136 4.73 -16.88 28.74
N CYS A 137 5.61 -17.88 28.73
CA CYS A 137 5.22 -19.28 28.59
C CYS A 137 4.41 -19.82 29.78
N GLU A 138 4.41 -19.11 30.92
CA GLU A 138 3.62 -19.48 32.10
C GLU A 138 2.16 -19.00 32.00
N LYS A 139 1.84 -18.13 31.04
CA LYS A 139 0.49 -17.57 30.85
C LYS A 139 -0.24 -18.26 29.71
N SER A 140 -1.48 -18.67 29.98
CA SER A 140 -2.41 -19.14 28.95
C SER A 140 -3.29 -17.97 28.50
N GLY A 141 -3.20 -17.60 27.22
CA GLY A 141 -4.08 -16.59 26.63
C GLY A 141 -5.44 -17.15 26.21
N LYS A 142 -6.35 -16.26 25.83
CA LYS A 142 -7.70 -16.61 25.38
C LYS A 142 -7.62 -17.23 23.97
N SER A 143 -8.18 -18.43 23.79
CA SER A 143 -8.14 -19.14 22.50
C SER A 143 -8.97 -18.40 21.45
N LEU A 144 -8.31 -17.94 20.39
CA LEU A 144 -8.93 -17.10 19.37
C LEU A 144 -9.96 -17.86 18.53
N LEU A 145 -11.06 -17.18 18.23
CA LEU A 145 -12.06 -17.61 17.28
C LEU A 145 -12.15 -16.58 16.16
N ARG A 146 -12.57 -17.00 14.97
CA ARG A 146 -12.90 -16.11 13.86
C ARG A 146 -14.25 -16.48 13.27
N ARG A 147 -15.00 -15.47 12.87
CA ARG A 147 -16.29 -15.64 12.20
C ARG A 147 -16.07 -15.86 10.71
N SER A 148 -16.65 -16.93 10.15
CA SER A 148 -16.66 -17.15 8.71
C SER A 148 -17.67 -16.22 8.01
N LYS A 149 -17.63 -16.17 6.68
CA LYS A 149 -18.62 -15.42 5.89
C LYS A 149 -20.05 -15.92 6.11
N ASP A 150 -20.21 -17.20 6.44
CA ASP A 150 -21.50 -17.82 6.74
C ASP A 150 -21.96 -17.58 8.20
N GLY A 151 -21.20 -16.79 8.98
CA GLY A 151 -21.50 -16.47 10.38
C GLY A 151 -21.02 -17.50 11.40
N ASN A 152 -20.45 -18.62 10.96
CA ASN A 152 -19.98 -19.69 11.84
C ASN A 152 -18.70 -19.29 12.58
N LEU A 153 -18.64 -19.58 13.89
CA LEU A 153 -17.43 -19.39 14.68
C LEU A 153 -16.52 -20.60 14.56
N MET A 154 -15.25 -20.35 14.25
CA MET A 154 -14.22 -21.38 14.12
C MET A 154 -13.00 -21.01 14.94
N GLU A 155 -12.24 -22.00 15.40
CA GLU A 155 -10.93 -21.74 16.03
C GLU A 155 -9.97 -21.12 15.02
N TRP A 156 -9.31 -20.04 15.42
CA TRP A 156 -8.34 -19.35 14.59
C TRP A 156 -6.95 -19.99 14.72
N ASN A 157 -6.87 -21.24 14.26
CA ASN A 157 -5.65 -22.03 14.29
C ASN A 157 -4.82 -21.79 13.01
N VAL A 158 -3.54 -21.46 13.21
CA VAL A 158 -2.53 -21.33 12.15
C VAL A 158 -1.33 -22.21 12.48
N LYS A 159 -0.48 -22.51 11.49
CA LYS A 159 0.69 -23.39 11.73
C LYS A 159 1.75 -22.73 12.62
N ALA A 160 2.00 -21.44 12.40
CA ALA A 160 2.90 -20.63 13.20
C ALA A 160 2.13 -19.42 13.74
N ASP A 161 1.91 -19.41 15.05
CA ASP A 161 1.17 -18.36 15.74
C ASP A 161 2.14 -17.45 16.50
N ASP A 162 1.69 -16.23 16.81
CA ASP A 162 2.49 -15.20 17.49
C ASP A 162 1.59 -14.37 18.42
N ALA A 163 2.19 -13.75 19.41
CA ALA A 163 1.47 -12.84 20.30
C ALA A 163 1.06 -11.57 19.55
N PHE A 164 -0.06 -10.97 19.93
CA PHE A 164 -0.43 -9.66 19.40
C PHE A 164 0.59 -8.58 19.76
N CYS A 165 0.64 -7.55 18.93
CA CYS A 165 1.64 -6.48 19.04
C CYS A 165 1.01 -5.08 18.89
N THR A 166 1.75 -4.11 19.41
CA THR A 166 1.46 -2.68 19.25
C THR A 166 2.16 -2.13 18.02
N LEU A 167 1.72 -0.97 17.54
CA LEU A 167 2.41 -0.25 16.46
C LEU A 167 3.86 0.12 16.84
N GLN A 168 4.11 0.45 18.10
CA GLN A 168 5.47 0.74 18.57
C GLN A 168 6.38 -0.47 18.37
N GLU A 169 5.90 -1.66 18.73
CA GLU A 169 6.68 -2.89 18.61
C GLU A 169 6.96 -3.26 17.15
N THR A 170 6.06 -2.96 16.21
CA THR A 170 6.33 -3.20 14.79
C THR A 170 7.51 -2.36 14.30
N PHE A 171 7.59 -1.09 14.68
CA PHE A 171 8.73 -0.24 14.35
C PHE A 171 10.06 -0.76 14.92
N GLN A 172 10.01 -1.31 16.14
CA GLN A 172 11.18 -1.80 16.86
C GLN A 172 11.67 -3.17 16.38
N LEU A 173 10.75 -4.07 15.98
CA LEU A 173 11.06 -5.49 15.75
C LEU A 173 11.06 -5.90 14.28
N VAL A 174 10.55 -5.06 13.37
CA VAL A 174 10.57 -5.32 11.92
C VAL A 174 11.77 -4.60 11.28
N PRO A 175 12.51 -5.22 10.33
CA PRO A 175 13.67 -4.62 9.69
C PRO A 175 13.42 -3.20 9.14
N PRO A 176 14.29 -2.20 9.41
CA PRO A 176 14.05 -0.78 9.06
C PRO A 176 14.00 -0.49 7.55
N ALA A 177 14.60 -1.33 6.71
CA ALA A 177 14.59 -1.16 5.26
C ALA A 177 13.20 -1.38 4.63
N LEU A 178 12.35 -2.17 5.32
CA LEU A 178 11.02 -2.52 4.83
C LEU A 178 10.03 -1.38 5.09
N GLY A 179 9.34 -0.90 4.05
CA GLY A 179 8.36 0.17 4.23
C GLY A 179 7.09 -0.32 4.93
N PHE A 180 6.33 0.60 5.54
CA PHE A 180 5.00 0.29 6.12
C PHE A 180 3.89 0.99 5.34
N ASN A 181 2.85 0.24 4.98
CA ASN A 181 1.54 0.79 4.62
C ASN A 181 0.61 0.59 5.82
N ILE A 182 0.37 1.66 6.57
CA ILE A 182 -0.41 1.66 7.81
C ILE A 182 -1.88 1.93 7.47
N GLU A 183 -2.73 0.90 7.48
CA GLU A 183 -4.17 1.07 7.35
C GLU A 183 -4.75 1.59 8.69
N LEU A 184 -5.33 2.78 8.67
CA LEU A 184 -6.04 3.39 9.80
C LEU A 184 -7.47 2.86 9.79
N LYS A 185 -7.77 1.94 10.69
CA LYS A 185 -9.03 1.20 10.66
C LYS A 185 -10.07 1.78 11.62
N PHE A 186 -11.30 1.88 11.12
CA PHE A 186 -12.49 2.36 11.83
C PHE A 186 -13.68 1.48 11.43
N ASP A 187 -14.60 1.21 12.36
CA ASP A 187 -15.78 0.39 12.10
C ASP A 187 -16.73 1.12 11.14
N ASP A 188 -17.09 0.46 10.05
CA ASP A 188 -17.98 0.97 8.99
C ASP A 188 -19.41 1.27 9.45
N TYR A 189 -19.85 0.68 10.56
CA TYR A 189 -21.19 0.82 11.13
C TYR A 189 -21.26 1.82 12.29
N ILE A 190 -20.16 2.50 12.60
CA ILE A 190 -20.10 3.55 13.63
C ILE A 190 -19.91 4.91 12.98
N ALA A 191 -20.83 5.83 13.29
CA ALA A 191 -20.64 7.25 13.00
C ALA A 191 -19.66 7.85 14.03
N TYR A 192 -18.40 8.01 13.64
CA TYR A 192 -17.38 8.59 14.51
C TYR A 192 -17.45 10.11 14.54
N PRO A 193 -17.61 10.75 15.72
CA PRO A 193 -17.42 12.19 15.84
C PRO A 193 -15.99 12.56 15.48
N GLN A 194 -15.78 13.71 14.83
CA GLN A 194 -14.45 14.18 14.43
C GLN A 194 -13.44 14.19 15.59
N GLN A 195 -13.87 14.54 16.81
CA GLN A 195 -12.98 14.52 17.98
C GLN A 195 -12.47 13.09 18.31
N HIS A 196 -13.28 12.07 18.09
CA HIS A 196 -12.87 10.68 18.28
C HIS A 196 -11.80 10.29 17.25
N LEU A 197 -12.05 10.59 15.97
CA LEU A 197 -11.06 10.37 14.90
C LEU A 197 -9.74 11.07 15.22
N LEU A 198 -9.78 12.36 15.60
CA LEU A 198 -8.58 13.12 15.96
C LEU A 198 -7.79 12.48 17.10
N ARG A 199 -8.44 11.95 18.14
CA ARG A 199 -7.75 11.28 19.25
C ARG A 199 -7.05 10.01 18.79
N ALA A 200 -7.74 9.17 18.02
CA ALA A 200 -7.16 7.95 17.47
C ALA A 200 -5.98 8.26 16.54
N LEU A 201 -6.16 9.18 15.58
CA LEU A 201 -5.13 9.58 14.62
C LEU A 201 -3.90 10.18 15.32
N ASN A 202 -4.09 11.06 16.31
CA ASN A 202 -2.96 11.62 17.07
C ASN A 202 -2.19 10.54 17.84
N SER A 203 -2.87 9.52 18.38
CA SER A 203 -2.22 8.40 19.07
C SER A 203 -1.32 7.61 18.11
N VAL A 204 -1.81 7.35 16.89
CA VAL A 204 -1.02 6.69 15.83
C VAL A 204 0.15 7.57 15.40
N LEU A 205 -0.10 8.85 15.09
CA LEU A 205 0.92 9.78 14.62
C LEU A 205 2.02 10.02 15.66
N GLN A 206 1.69 10.04 16.95
CA GLN A 206 2.68 10.15 18.01
C GLN A 206 3.67 8.99 17.95
N VAL A 207 3.18 7.74 17.88
CA VAL A 207 4.03 6.55 17.74
C VAL A 207 4.84 6.60 16.45
N VAL A 208 4.21 6.96 15.33
CA VAL A 208 4.91 7.05 14.04
C VAL A 208 6.05 8.06 14.09
N PHE A 209 5.84 9.29 14.57
CA PHE A 209 6.89 10.30 14.59
C PHE A 209 8.00 10.01 15.59
N GLU A 210 7.70 9.26 16.66
CA GLU A 210 8.70 8.86 17.65
C GLU A 210 9.56 7.69 17.16
N TYR A 211 8.98 6.71 16.45
CA TYR A 211 9.64 5.43 16.14
C TYR A 211 9.95 5.18 14.66
N ALA A 212 9.38 5.94 13.72
CA ALA A 212 9.58 5.68 12.28
C ALA A 212 11.02 5.89 11.81
N GLN A 213 11.74 6.86 12.38
CA GLN A 213 13.07 7.26 11.91
C GLN A 213 13.03 7.54 10.39
N ASP A 214 13.92 6.93 9.60
CA ASP A 214 13.96 7.07 8.13
C ASP A 214 13.06 6.05 7.39
N ARG A 215 12.20 5.30 8.08
CA ARG A 215 11.35 4.29 7.46
C ARG A 215 10.36 4.94 6.50
N ARG A 216 10.23 4.37 5.30
CA ARG A 216 9.20 4.75 4.33
C ARG A 216 7.82 4.33 4.84
N ILE A 217 6.88 5.26 4.88
CA ILE A 217 5.50 5.02 5.35
C ILE A 217 4.49 5.53 4.34
N ILE A 218 3.40 4.78 4.17
CA ILE A 218 2.16 5.20 3.53
C ILE A 218 1.06 5.06 4.60
N PHE A 219 0.20 6.06 4.74
CA PHE A 219 -1.05 5.89 5.47
C PHE A 219 -2.16 5.55 4.49
N SER A 220 -3.05 4.64 4.85
CA SER A 220 -4.25 4.32 4.08
C SER A 220 -5.48 4.26 4.97
N SER A 221 -6.67 4.53 4.43
CA SER A 221 -7.94 4.39 5.19
C SER A 221 -9.13 4.24 4.24
N PHE A 222 -10.08 3.36 4.59
CA PHE A 222 -11.41 3.30 3.95
C PHE A 222 -12.35 4.39 4.44
N HIS A 223 -12.09 4.94 5.63
CA HIS A 223 -12.89 6.00 6.23
C HIS A 223 -12.51 7.35 5.61
N PRO A 224 -13.41 8.04 4.87
CA PRO A 224 -13.08 9.26 4.13
C PRO A 224 -12.57 10.39 5.04
N ASP A 225 -13.26 10.62 6.17
CA ASP A 225 -12.87 11.71 7.08
C ASP A 225 -11.54 11.43 7.78
N ALA A 226 -11.23 10.16 8.09
CA ALA A 226 -9.93 9.81 8.67
C ALA A 226 -8.79 10.04 7.67
N ALA A 227 -8.98 9.68 6.39
CA ALA A 227 -8.02 9.94 5.32
C ALA A 227 -7.78 11.45 5.13
N GLN A 228 -8.84 12.25 5.14
CA GLN A 228 -8.74 13.71 5.08
C GLN A 228 -8.01 14.28 6.30
N LEU A 229 -8.39 13.86 7.51
CA LEU A 229 -7.82 14.39 8.75
C LEU A 229 -6.34 14.03 8.90
N VAL A 230 -5.94 12.79 8.60
CA VAL A 230 -4.51 12.43 8.68
C VAL A 230 -3.68 13.21 7.67
N ARG A 231 -4.22 13.53 6.47
CA ARG A 231 -3.56 14.43 5.52
C ARG A 231 -3.43 15.87 6.02
N GLN A 232 -4.36 16.34 6.85
CA GLN A 232 -4.28 17.67 7.47
C GLN A 232 -3.32 17.71 8.67
N LEU A 233 -3.26 16.63 9.44
CA LEU A 233 -2.43 16.53 10.64
C LEU A 233 -0.93 16.37 10.34
N GLN A 234 -0.59 15.85 9.15
CA GLN A 234 0.80 15.68 8.75
C GLN A 234 1.03 15.84 7.24
N ASN A 235 2.24 16.23 6.87
CA ASN A 235 2.65 16.39 5.46
C ASN A 235 3.92 15.60 5.09
N THR A 236 4.43 14.75 5.99
CA THR A 236 5.68 13.99 5.83
C THR A 236 5.47 12.74 4.97
N TYR A 237 4.39 12.00 5.24
CA TYR A 237 4.09 10.73 4.60
C TYR A 237 2.88 10.85 3.68
N PRO A 238 2.90 10.14 2.54
CA PRO A 238 1.73 10.08 1.67
C PRO A 238 0.53 9.44 2.37
N VAL A 239 -0.66 9.91 2.00
CA VAL A 239 -1.95 9.39 2.45
C VAL A 239 -2.73 8.91 1.24
N TYR A 240 -3.21 7.67 1.31
CA TYR A 240 -3.94 7.00 0.25
C TYR A 240 -5.36 6.70 0.71
N PHE A 241 -6.34 6.82 -0.18
CA PHE A 241 -7.72 6.42 0.12
C PHE A 241 -7.99 5.00 -0.34
N LEU A 242 -8.50 4.15 0.56
CA LEU A 242 -8.90 2.78 0.24
C LEU A 242 -10.33 2.75 -0.29
N THR A 243 -10.59 1.96 -1.34
CA THR A 243 -11.92 1.81 -1.92
C THR A 243 -12.18 0.41 -2.45
N ASN A 244 -13.41 -0.08 -2.24
CA ASN A 244 -13.92 -1.29 -2.88
C ASN A 244 -14.35 -1.05 -4.34
N GLY A 245 -14.32 0.21 -4.80
CA GLY A 245 -14.59 0.61 -6.17
C GLY A 245 -15.94 0.13 -6.72
N GLY A 246 -16.96 0.10 -5.85
CA GLY A 246 -18.31 -0.35 -6.17
C GLY A 246 -18.56 -1.85 -6.04
N SER A 247 -17.58 -2.64 -5.62
CA SER A 247 -17.79 -4.06 -5.26
C SER A 247 -18.61 -4.25 -3.98
N GLU A 248 -18.68 -3.21 -3.16
CA GLU A 248 -19.50 -3.11 -1.97
C GLU A 248 -20.07 -1.70 -1.89
N ILE A 249 -21.32 -1.58 -1.42
CA ILE A 249 -22.05 -0.33 -1.34
C ILE A 249 -22.25 0.03 0.13
N TYR A 250 -21.83 1.23 0.49
CA TYR A 250 -21.90 1.82 1.81
C TYR A 250 -22.91 2.97 1.83
N GLU A 251 -23.37 3.34 3.03
CA GLU A 251 -24.19 4.54 3.23
C GLU A 251 -23.44 5.81 2.82
N ASP A 252 -22.13 5.89 3.09
CA ASP A 252 -21.28 6.99 2.64
C ASP A 252 -20.92 6.81 1.16
N VAL A 253 -21.57 7.62 0.32
CA VAL A 253 -21.41 7.60 -1.14
C VAL A 253 -19.97 7.80 -1.61
N ARG A 254 -19.11 8.46 -0.81
CA ARG A 254 -17.71 8.72 -1.14
C ARG A 254 -16.89 7.43 -1.31
N ARG A 255 -17.39 6.31 -0.78
CA ARG A 255 -16.74 4.99 -0.81
C ARG A 255 -17.16 4.10 -1.99
N ASN A 256 -18.22 4.48 -2.70
CA ASN A 256 -18.99 3.53 -3.53
C ASN A 256 -18.50 3.40 -4.97
N SER A 257 -17.46 4.12 -5.38
CA SER A 257 -16.87 3.97 -6.71
C SER A 257 -15.42 4.44 -6.76
N LEU A 258 -14.73 4.05 -7.82
CA LEU A 258 -13.38 4.51 -8.08
C LEU A 258 -13.39 6.00 -8.50
N GLU A 259 -14.48 6.49 -9.09
CA GLU A 259 -14.68 7.91 -9.41
C GLU A 259 -14.81 8.77 -8.17
N GLU A 260 -15.60 8.33 -7.17
CA GLU A 260 -15.74 9.05 -5.91
C GLU A 260 -14.42 9.00 -5.11
N ALA A 261 -13.68 7.88 -5.17
CA ALA A 261 -12.34 7.79 -4.60
C ALA A 261 -11.36 8.80 -5.26
N LEU A 262 -11.39 8.94 -6.59
CA LEU A 262 -10.62 9.94 -7.31
C LEU A 262 -11.00 11.36 -6.89
N LYS A 263 -12.30 11.66 -6.85
CA LYS A 263 -12.81 12.96 -6.44
C LYS A 263 -12.38 13.33 -5.01
N LEU A 264 -12.59 12.43 -4.05
CA LEU A 264 -12.18 12.63 -2.65
C LEU A 264 -10.68 12.87 -2.55
N SER A 265 -9.88 12.07 -3.26
CA SER A 265 -8.42 12.18 -3.23
C SER A 265 -7.94 13.55 -3.73
N LEU A 266 -8.56 14.08 -4.79
CA LEU A 266 -8.25 15.41 -5.30
C LEU A 266 -8.71 16.52 -4.36
N GLU A 267 -9.94 16.44 -3.84
CA GLU A 267 -10.50 17.44 -2.93
C GLU A 267 -9.72 17.53 -1.61
N CYS A 268 -9.22 16.40 -1.10
CA CYS A 268 -8.49 16.33 0.17
C CYS A 268 -6.97 16.43 0.01
N GLY A 269 -6.45 16.51 -1.22
CA GLY A 269 -5.00 16.55 -1.48
C GLY A 269 -4.27 15.26 -1.06
N LEU A 270 -4.92 14.10 -1.23
CA LEU A 270 -4.32 12.79 -1.01
C LEU A 270 -3.34 12.45 -2.14
N GLN A 271 -2.38 11.57 -1.87
CA GLN A 271 -1.30 11.23 -2.82
C GLN A 271 -1.62 9.98 -3.65
N GLY A 272 -2.61 9.19 -3.25
CA GLY A 272 -2.96 7.99 -4.00
C GLY A 272 -4.26 7.32 -3.58
N ILE A 273 -4.57 6.24 -4.28
CA ILE A 273 -5.74 5.40 -4.08
C ILE A 273 -5.27 3.95 -3.97
N VAL A 274 -5.89 3.20 -3.08
CA VAL A 274 -5.75 1.74 -3.00
C VAL A 274 -7.12 1.13 -3.33
N SER A 275 -7.25 0.52 -4.51
CA SER A 275 -8.55 0.00 -5.00
C SER A 275 -8.61 -1.52 -4.95
N GLU A 276 -9.79 -2.09 -4.73
CA GLU A 276 -10.00 -3.51 -5.02
C GLU A 276 -9.75 -3.75 -6.52
N ALA A 277 -8.97 -4.78 -6.85
CA ALA A 277 -8.46 -5.02 -8.19
C ALA A 277 -9.56 -5.21 -9.26
N LYS A 278 -10.70 -5.81 -8.92
CA LYS A 278 -11.83 -5.99 -9.85
C LYS A 278 -12.41 -4.66 -10.30
N ALA A 279 -12.44 -3.65 -9.43
CA ALA A 279 -12.93 -2.33 -9.81
C ALA A 279 -12.04 -1.69 -10.89
N VAL A 280 -10.72 -1.91 -10.81
CA VAL A 280 -9.77 -1.49 -11.83
C VAL A 280 -10.00 -2.21 -13.15
N PHE A 281 -10.23 -3.53 -13.14
CA PHE A 281 -10.55 -4.30 -14.35
C PHE A 281 -11.89 -3.95 -14.98
N ARG A 282 -12.89 -3.56 -14.18
CA ARG A 282 -14.20 -3.07 -14.66
C ARG A 282 -14.09 -1.71 -15.35
N ASN A 283 -13.21 -0.84 -14.85
CA ASN A 283 -13.07 0.53 -15.34
C ASN A 283 -11.63 0.89 -15.80
N PRO A 284 -11.07 0.23 -16.85
CA PRO A 284 -9.69 0.49 -17.30
C PRO A 284 -9.42 1.96 -17.66
N MET A 285 -10.41 2.65 -18.23
CA MET A 285 -10.27 4.06 -18.63
C MET A 285 -10.05 4.99 -17.44
N LEU A 286 -10.55 4.61 -16.26
CA LEU A 286 -10.41 5.42 -15.05
C LEU A 286 -8.99 5.33 -14.47
N VAL A 287 -8.27 4.23 -14.73
CA VAL A 287 -6.84 4.13 -14.38
C VAL A 287 -6.06 5.27 -15.03
N GLN A 288 -6.22 5.45 -16.35
CA GLN A 288 -5.54 6.53 -17.07
C GLN A 288 -5.89 7.90 -16.47
N LYS A 289 -7.16 8.14 -16.16
CA LYS A 289 -7.60 9.40 -15.54
C LYS A 289 -6.98 9.63 -14.15
N ILE A 290 -6.81 8.59 -13.34
CA ILE A 290 -6.11 8.66 -12.05
C ILE A 290 -4.65 9.02 -12.27
N LYS A 291 -3.98 8.38 -13.24
CA LYS A 291 -2.58 8.66 -13.58
C LYS A 291 -2.38 10.08 -14.11
N ASP A 292 -3.26 10.55 -14.98
CA ASP A 292 -3.25 11.92 -15.52
C ASP A 292 -3.47 12.97 -14.42
N SER A 293 -4.10 12.59 -13.31
CA SER A 293 -4.29 13.43 -12.13
C SER A 293 -3.09 13.41 -11.16
N ASN A 294 -1.97 12.79 -11.56
CA ASN A 294 -0.75 12.65 -10.77
C ASN A 294 -0.97 11.93 -9.41
N LEU A 295 -1.95 11.03 -9.37
CA LEU A 295 -2.20 10.17 -8.21
C LEU A 295 -1.52 8.81 -8.42
N SER A 296 -1.03 8.24 -7.32
CA SER A 296 -0.63 6.84 -7.31
C SER A 296 -1.86 5.93 -7.19
N LEU A 297 -1.81 4.78 -7.85
CA LEU A 297 -2.83 3.74 -7.78
C LEU A 297 -2.18 2.43 -7.38
N LEU A 298 -2.55 1.93 -6.20
CA LEU A 298 -2.27 0.57 -5.77
C LEU A 298 -3.56 -0.23 -5.82
N THR A 299 -3.44 -1.56 -5.79
CA THR A 299 -4.60 -2.43 -5.65
C THR A 299 -4.44 -3.45 -4.54
N TYR A 300 -5.56 -4.01 -4.10
CA TYR A 300 -5.63 -5.20 -3.23
C TYR A 300 -6.71 -6.15 -3.75
N GLY A 301 -6.83 -7.31 -3.11
CA GLY A 301 -7.89 -8.29 -3.38
C GLY A 301 -7.37 -9.56 -4.06
N SER A 302 -8.24 -10.53 -4.26
CA SER A 302 -7.83 -11.89 -4.63
C SER A 302 -7.12 -11.98 -5.98
N LEU A 303 -7.37 -11.05 -6.90
CA LEU A 303 -6.70 -11.01 -8.20
C LEU A 303 -5.23 -10.65 -8.10
N ASN A 304 -4.80 -10.02 -7.01
CA ASN A 304 -3.38 -9.72 -6.79
C ASN A 304 -2.55 -10.95 -6.43
N ASN A 305 -3.21 -12.08 -6.16
CA ASN A 305 -2.57 -13.37 -5.96
C ASN A 305 -2.46 -14.19 -7.27
N VAL A 306 -2.76 -13.59 -8.42
CA VAL A 306 -2.71 -14.22 -9.75
C VAL A 306 -1.69 -13.48 -10.62
N LYS A 307 -0.60 -14.15 -11.00
CA LYS A 307 0.55 -13.56 -11.71
C LYS A 307 0.13 -12.82 -12.98
N GLU A 308 -0.77 -13.42 -13.74
CA GLU A 308 -1.29 -12.88 -14.98
C GLU A 308 -2.09 -11.59 -14.75
N ALA A 309 -2.91 -11.56 -13.70
CA ALA A 309 -3.70 -10.38 -13.36
C ALA A 309 -2.79 -9.25 -12.83
N VAL A 310 -1.75 -9.57 -12.07
CA VAL A 310 -0.72 -8.60 -11.65
C VAL A 310 -0.02 -7.99 -12.87
N TYR A 311 0.36 -8.82 -13.85
CA TYR A 311 0.96 -8.33 -15.09
C TYR A 311 0.01 -7.39 -15.86
N MET A 312 -1.27 -7.74 -15.98
CA MET A 312 -2.25 -6.87 -16.64
C MET A 312 -2.43 -5.53 -15.92
N GLN A 313 -2.47 -5.54 -14.58
CA GLN A 313 -2.53 -4.31 -13.78
C GLN A 313 -1.30 -3.42 -14.02
N HIS A 314 -0.10 -4.01 -14.08
CA HIS A 314 1.12 -3.29 -14.44
C HIS A 314 1.02 -2.62 -15.82
N VAL A 315 0.53 -3.36 -16.83
CA VAL A 315 0.33 -2.82 -18.19
C VAL A 315 -0.72 -1.70 -18.23
N MET A 316 -1.74 -1.77 -17.38
CA MET A 316 -2.78 -0.73 -17.24
C MET A 316 -2.27 0.55 -16.57
N GLY A 317 -1.07 0.53 -15.95
CA GLY A 317 -0.50 1.69 -15.26
C GLY A 317 -0.75 1.73 -13.75
N VAL A 318 -1.19 0.63 -13.14
CA VAL A 318 -1.18 0.46 -11.69
C VAL A 318 0.26 0.51 -11.17
N ASP A 319 0.50 1.20 -10.06
CA ASP A 319 1.85 1.40 -9.51
C ASP A 319 2.30 0.24 -8.61
N GLY A 320 1.38 -0.58 -8.12
CA GLY A 320 1.74 -1.73 -7.28
C GLY A 320 0.54 -2.51 -6.74
N VAL A 321 0.85 -3.65 -6.14
CA VAL A 321 -0.13 -4.64 -5.66
C VAL A 321 0.12 -5.01 -4.20
N ILE A 322 -0.95 -5.03 -3.42
CA ILE A 322 -1.01 -5.61 -2.07
C ILE A 322 -1.44 -7.07 -2.22
N VAL A 323 -0.64 -8.01 -1.72
CA VAL A 323 -0.73 -9.45 -2.04
C VAL A 323 -0.72 -10.32 -0.79
N ASP A 324 -1.43 -11.43 -0.84
CA ASP A 324 -1.35 -12.48 0.19
C ASP A 324 -0.24 -13.49 -0.12
N PHE A 325 -0.05 -13.84 -1.39
CA PHE A 325 0.96 -14.80 -1.82
C PHE A 325 2.30 -14.10 -2.11
N VAL A 326 2.91 -13.59 -1.03
CA VAL A 326 4.11 -12.74 -1.08
C VAL A 326 5.25 -13.35 -1.90
N GLU A 327 5.67 -14.57 -1.58
CA GLU A 327 6.76 -15.27 -2.29
C GLU A 327 6.47 -15.37 -3.78
N GLU A 328 5.32 -15.96 -4.13
CA GLU A 328 4.93 -16.24 -5.51
C GLU A 328 4.84 -14.98 -6.37
N ILE A 329 4.28 -13.89 -5.84
CA ILE A 329 4.12 -12.65 -6.58
C ILE A 329 5.42 -11.84 -6.62
N CYS A 330 6.24 -11.88 -5.56
CA CYS A 330 7.57 -11.27 -5.60
C CYS A 330 8.43 -11.89 -6.71
N GLU A 331 8.45 -13.22 -6.81
CA GLU A 331 9.14 -13.94 -7.88
C GLU A 331 8.61 -13.53 -9.25
N ALA A 332 7.28 -13.56 -9.43
CA ALA A 332 6.65 -13.18 -10.68
C ALA A 332 7.00 -11.74 -11.10
N VAL A 333 6.95 -10.77 -10.18
CA VAL A 333 7.29 -9.37 -10.48
C VAL A 333 8.78 -9.21 -10.79
N CYS A 334 9.67 -9.95 -10.11
CA CYS A 334 11.10 -9.95 -10.43
C CYS A 334 11.37 -10.46 -11.86
N ASP A 335 10.69 -11.53 -12.28
CA ASP A 335 10.79 -12.07 -13.63
C ASP A 335 10.24 -11.08 -14.69
N LEU A 336 9.11 -10.43 -14.39
CA LEU A 336 8.52 -9.40 -15.26
C LEU A 336 9.45 -8.19 -15.46
N ILE A 337 10.03 -7.68 -14.37
CA ILE A 337 10.90 -6.50 -14.41
C ILE A 337 12.23 -6.83 -15.09
N SER A 338 12.84 -7.98 -14.78
CA SER A 338 14.10 -8.40 -15.40
C SER A 338 13.97 -8.56 -16.92
N HIS A 339 12.85 -9.09 -17.41
CA HIS A 339 12.56 -9.15 -18.84
C HIS A 339 12.31 -7.77 -19.48
N SER A 340 11.75 -6.81 -18.75
CA SER A 340 11.58 -5.44 -19.26
C SER A 340 12.91 -4.67 -19.36
N SER A 341 13.85 -4.85 -18.43
CA SER A 341 15.15 -4.16 -18.44
C SER A 341 16.10 -4.62 -19.54
N ILE A 342 16.05 -5.90 -19.93
CA ILE A 342 16.86 -6.44 -21.04
C ILE A 342 16.39 -5.87 -22.40
N CYS A 343 15.13 -5.45 -22.49
CA CYS A 343 14.57 -4.88 -23.72
C CYS A 343 15.00 -3.42 -23.96
N ASP A 344 15.34 -2.66 -22.91
CA ASP A 344 15.68 -1.23 -23.03
C ASP A 344 17.19 -0.98 -23.26
N GLU A 345 18.08 -1.89 -22.85
CA GLU A 345 19.53 -1.73 -23.10
C GLU A 345 19.96 -2.12 -24.53
N GLY A 346 19.06 -2.70 -25.34
CA GLY A 346 19.36 -3.24 -26.66
C GLY A 346 18.98 -2.36 -27.87
N LEU A 347 18.52 -1.11 -27.68
CA LEU A 347 18.04 -0.28 -28.79
C LEU A 347 19.11 0.61 -29.47
N ALA A 348 20.37 0.17 -29.47
CA ALA A 348 21.40 0.71 -30.34
C ALA A 348 22.04 -0.46 -31.12
N GLN A 349 21.69 -0.55 -32.41
CA GLN A 349 22.18 -1.51 -33.41
C GLN A 349 21.55 -2.91 -33.37
N CYS A 350 20.46 -3.10 -34.11
CA CYS A 350 20.41 -4.05 -35.23
C CYS A 350 19.04 -4.02 -35.91
N THR A 351 19.05 -3.65 -37.19
CA THR A 351 17.93 -3.84 -38.12
C THR A 351 17.77 -5.33 -38.44
N GLY A 352 16.66 -5.94 -38.02
CA GLY A 352 16.23 -7.24 -38.55
C GLY A 352 15.59 -8.18 -37.53
N ARG A 353 14.25 -8.18 -37.49
CA ARG A 353 13.36 -9.23 -36.98
C ARG A 353 13.82 -9.96 -35.72
N LEU A 354 13.30 -9.55 -34.56
CA LEU A 354 12.81 -10.44 -33.48
C LEU A 354 11.86 -9.61 -32.61
N ALA A 355 10.62 -10.08 -32.53
CA ALA A 355 9.56 -9.46 -31.72
C ALA A 355 9.92 -9.54 -30.24
N GLY A 356 9.76 -8.44 -29.51
CA GLY A 356 9.95 -8.39 -28.06
C GLY A 356 9.10 -9.46 -27.37
N THR A 357 9.74 -10.34 -26.61
CA THR A 357 9.05 -11.42 -25.93
C THR A 357 8.33 -10.89 -24.70
N ARG A 358 7.01 -10.71 -24.83
CA ARG A 358 6.08 -10.69 -23.69
C ARG A 358 6.36 -11.91 -22.79
N PRO A 359 6.14 -11.83 -21.46
CA PRO A 359 6.17 -13.01 -20.60
C PRO A 359 5.34 -14.13 -21.25
N GLN A 360 5.96 -15.31 -21.40
CA GLN A 360 5.31 -16.47 -22.01
C GLN A 360 4.41 -17.15 -20.97
N PHE A 361 3.20 -16.65 -20.84
CA PHE A 361 2.14 -17.37 -20.15
C PHE A 361 1.71 -18.57 -21.01
N SER A 362 1.44 -19.71 -20.37
CA SER A 362 0.88 -20.89 -21.02
C SER A 362 -0.49 -20.58 -21.63
N GLU A 363 -0.90 -21.36 -22.64
CA GLU A 363 -2.23 -21.21 -23.25
C GLU A 363 -3.37 -21.34 -22.21
N LYS A 364 -3.16 -22.11 -21.14
CA LYS A 364 -4.12 -22.25 -20.04
C LYS A 364 -4.23 -20.98 -19.20
N GLU A 365 -3.10 -20.35 -18.88
CA GLU A 365 -3.04 -19.10 -18.11
C GLU A 365 -3.63 -17.93 -18.91
N ILE A 366 -3.33 -17.87 -20.20
CA ILE A 366 -3.91 -16.90 -21.12
C ILE A 366 -5.43 -17.11 -21.27
N ALA A 367 -5.87 -18.36 -21.45
CA ALA A 367 -7.30 -18.68 -21.54
C ALA A 367 -8.05 -18.36 -20.23
N PHE A 368 -7.40 -18.54 -19.07
CA PHE A 368 -7.95 -18.15 -17.77
C PHE A 368 -8.20 -16.64 -17.71
N LEU A 369 -7.21 -15.81 -18.07
CA LEU A 369 -7.37 -14.35 -18.14
C LEU A 369 -8.51 -13.93 -19.07
N PHE A 370 -8.53 -14.47 -20.31
CA PHE A 370 -9.55 -14.13 -21.29
C PHE A 370 -10.96 -14.56 -20.88
N ARG A 371 -11.08 -15.57 -20.02
CA ARG A 371 -12.36 -15.96 -19.42
C ARG A 371 -12.73 -15.08 -18.24
N LEU A 372 -11.76 -14.69 -17.42
CA LEU A 372 -11.97 -13.92 -16.20
C LEU A 372 -12.38 -12.48 -16.48
N ILE A 373 -11.74 -11.81 -17.46
CA ILE A 373 -11.98 -10.39 -17.74
C ILE A 373 -13.44 -10.11 -18.13
N PRO A 374 -14.07 -10.86 -19.06
CA PRO A 374 -15.50 -10.67 -19.38
C PRO A 374 -16.44 -10.96 -18.19
N GLU A 375 -16.15 -11.97 -17.37
CA GLU A 375 -16.96 -12.28 -16.17
C GLU A 375 -16.86 -11.15 -15.12
N LEU A 376 -15.70 -10.50 -14.99
CA LEU A 376 -15.49 -9.37 -14.09
C LEU A 376 -16.18 -8.08 -14.55
N ILE A 377 -16.35 -7.89 -15.87
CA ILE A 377 -17.01 -6.72 -16.47
C ILE A 377 -18.55 -6.85 -16.41
N GLN A 378 -19.11 -8.06 -16.29
CA GLN A 378 -20.56 -8.31 -16.38
C GLN A 378 -21.30 -8.41 -15.02
N LEU A 379 -20.59 -8.37 -13.89
CA LEU A 379 -21.14 -8.31 -12.52
C LEU A 379 -20.90 -6.94 -11.92
#